data_AF-A0A8I2K1K1-F1
#
_entry.id   AF-A0A8I2K1K1-F1
#
_cell.length_a   1.000
_cell.length_b   1.000
_cell.length_c   1.000
_cell.angle_alpha   90.00
_cell.angle_beta   90.00
_cell.angle_gamma   90.00
#
_symmetry.space_group_name_H-M   'P 1'
#
loop_
_entity.id
_entity.type
_entity.pdbx_description
1 polymer ?
#
loop_
_entity_poly.entity_id
_entity_poly.type
_entity_poly.pdbx_seq_one_letter_code
_entity_poly.pdbx_strand_id
1 'polypeptide(L)'
;MNTNDNRISAEVTPEAEDRLNQNFDAVEADLPFLLDLPVDVRIRLSKLGRRRVDFVDRGVIHVKENPEYLPSYRPLDEFLKDVALRDCLHRIQRRVQSLEKRLRDTILLVEAEAFATTRVFYNSVKVAARGGSEDAELIAKDLAFHYKRPSPPKKKDSTNNTGNTNTTDSGNTTDTTNTTDTTDNTNSNTNPDTTQ
;
A
#
# COMPACT_ATOMS: atom_id res chain seq x y z
N MET A 1 5.97 15.36 13.08
CA MET A 1 4.51 15.56 13.18
C MET A 1 4.19 15.73 14.66
N ASN A 2 3.61 16.86 15.06
CA ASN A 2 3.18 17.02 16.46
C ASN A 2 1.93 16.15 16.67
N THR A 3 2.05 15.11 17.49
CA THR A 3 0.98 14.14 17.77
C THR A 3 0.03 14.60 18.88
N ASN A 4 0.14 15.86 19.32
CA ASN A 4 -0.65 16.41 20.43
C ASN A 4 -1.80 17.31 19.95
N ASP A 5 -1.92 17.56 18.65
CA ASP A 5 -2.98 18.38 18.09
C ASP A 5 -4.18 17.48 17.72
N ASN A 6 -5.35 17.79 18.26
CA ASN A 6 -6.63 17.19 17.86
C ASN A 6 -7.11 17.89 16.58
N ARG A 7 -6.94 17.27 15.41
CA ARG A 7 -7.23 17.90 14.11
C ARG A 7 -8.61 17.53 13.58
N ILE A 8 -9.20 16.43 14.03
CA ILE A 8 -10.55 16.04 13.64
C ILE A 8 -11.46 16.04 14.88
N SER A 9 -12.44 16.95 14.87
CA SER A 9 -13.50 17.02 15.88
C SER A 9 -14.86 16.92 15.17
N ALA A 10 -15.14 15.75 14.59
CA ALA A 10 -16.36 15.49 13.86
C ALA A 10 -17.07 14.26 14.44
N GLU A 11 -18.40 14.26 14.33
CA GLU A 11 -19.26 13.16 14.73
C GLU A 11 -20.20 12.80 13.58
N VAL A 12 -20.44 11.51 13.40
CA VAL A 12 -21.48 11.00 12.49
C VAL A 12 -22.62 10.52 13.37
N THR A 13 -23.79 11.17 13.27
CA THR A 13 -24.96 10.74 14.05
C THR A 13 -25.51 9.42 13.49
N PRO A 14 -26.22 8.61 14.30
CA PRO A 14 -26.83 7.37 13.81
C PRO A 14 -27.74 7.59 12.60
N GLU A 15 -28.52 8.68 12.57
CA GLU A 15 -29.39 9.00 11.43
C GLU A 15 -28.59 9.35 10.17
N ALA A 16 -27.40 9.94 10.33
CA ALA A 16 -26.51 10.22 9.20
C ALA A 16 -25.89 8.93 8.65
N GLU A 17 -25.50 8.00 9.53
CA GLU A 17 -25.00 6.68 9.16
C GLU A 17 -26.06 5.86 8.40
N ASP A 18 -27.29 5.83 8.91
CA ASP A 18 -28.41 5.15 8.24
C ASP A 18 -28.66 5.69 6.83
N ARG A 19 -28.64 7.03 6.67
CA ARG A 19 -28.78 7.65 5.35
C ARG A 19 -27.61 7.32 4.42
N LEU A 20 -26.40 7.20 4.93
CA LEU A 20 -25.24 6.80 4.12
C LEU A 20 -25.39 5.36 3.62
N ASN A 21 -25.81 4.44 4.49
CA ASN A 21 -26.06 3.04 4.13
C ASN A 21 -27.17 2.93 3.08
N GLN A 22 -28.29 3.64 3.26
CA GLN A 22 -29.37 3.69 2.27
C GLN A 22 -28.89 4.22 0.90
N ASN A 23 -27.98 5.19 0.88
CA ASN A 23 -27.41 5.69 -0.37
C ASN A 23 -26.50 4.65 -1.05
N PHE A 24 -25.77 3.83 -0.29
CA PHE A 24 -25.00 2.73 -0.86
C PHE A 24 -25.93 1.66 -1.44
N ASP A 25 -26.98 1.29 -0.73
CA ASP A 25 -28.00 0.34 -1.22
C ASP A 25 -28.65 0.84 -2.51
N ALA A 26 -28.95 2.15 -2.59
CA ALA A 26 -29.49 2.76 -3.81
C ALA A 26 -28.50 2.70 -4.98
N VAL A 27 -27.21 2.93 -4.73
CA VAL A 27 -26.16 2.82 -5.77
C VAL A 27 -26.04 1.38 -6.28
N GLU A 28 -26.14 0.39 -5.39
CA GLU A 28 -26.15 -1.03 -5.79
C GLU A 28 -27.40 -1.40 -6.58
N ALA A 29 -28.56 -0.87 -6.19
CA ALA A 29 -29.82 -1.07 -6.91
C ALA A 29 -29.80 -0.46 -8.33
N ASP A 30 -29.14 0.68 -8.52
CA ASP A 30 -28.94 1.31 -9.83
C ASP A 30 -27.94 0.54 -10.73
N LEU A 31 -27.13 -0.34 -10.14
CA LEU A 31 -26.10 -1.12 -10.83
C LEU A 31 -26.28 -2.64 -10.60
N PRO A 32 -27.44 -3.22 -10.96
CA PRO A 32 -27.80 -4.60 -10.61
C PRO A 32 -26.95 -5.67 -11.33
N PHE A 33 -26.08 -5.25 -12.25
CA PHE A 33 -25.18 -6.10 -13.03
C PHE A 33 -23.74 -6.13 -12.48
N LEU A 34 -23.46 -5.43 -11.38
CA LEU A 34 -22.16 -5.55 -10.70
C LEU A 34 -21.95 -6.98 -10.21
N LEU A 35 -20.71 -7.43 -10.29
CA LEU A 35 -20.34 -8.80 -9.94
C LEU A 35 -18.97 -8.80 -9.26
N ASP A 36 -18.79 -9.73 -8.33
CA ASP A 36 -17.49 -10.00 -7.74
C ASP A 36 -16.78 -11.09 -8.53
N LEU A 37 -15.63 -10.73 -9.12
CA LEU A 37 -14.81 -11.68 -9.86
C LEU A 37 -13.84 -12.37 -8.89
N PRO A 38 -13.85 -13.71 -8.83
CA PRO A 38 -12.85 -14.44 -8.06
C PRO A 38 -11.45 -14.19 -8.62
N VAL A 39 -10.45 -14.28 -7.75
CA VAL A 39 -9.07 -13.88 -8.05
C VAL A 39 -8.51 -14.62 -9.26
N ASP A 40 -8.83 -15.90 -9.41
CA ASP A 40 -8.36 -16.75 -10.49
C ASP A 40 -8.95 -16.32 -11.86
N VAL A 41 -10.23 -15.95 -11.90
CA VAL A 41 -10.87 -15.39 -13.11
C VAL A 41 -10.25 -14.03 -13.45
N ARG A 42 -10.06 -13.17 -12.45
CA ARG A 42 -9.50 -11.83 -12.64
C ARG A 42 -8.10 -11.84 -13.25
N ILE A 43 -7.28 -12.84 -12.92
CA ILE A 43 -5.93 -13.00 -13.46
C ILE A 43 -5.97 -13.48 -14.92
N ARG A 44 -6.94 -14.31 -15.30
CA ARG A 44 -7.10 -14.84 -16.66
C ARG A 44 -7.69 -13.83 -17.65
N LEU A 45 -8.44 -12.84 -17.18
CA LEU A 45 -9.06 -11.83 -18.04
C LEU A 45 -8.02 -10.87 -18.65
N SER A 46 -8.21 -10.58 -19.94
CA SER A 46 -7.41 -9.59 -20.66
C SER A 46 -7.71 -8.18 -20.15
N LYS A 47 -6.80 -7.63 -19.33
CA LYS A 47 -6.94 -6.28 -18.76
C LYS A 47 -6.70 -5.22 -19.82
N LEU A 48 -7.58 -4.24 -19.97
CA LEU A 48 -7.33 -3.12 -20.89
C LEU A 48 -6.27 -2.17 -20.32
N GLY A 49 -5.00 -2.40 -20.66
CA GLY A 49 -3.94 -1.40 -20.47
C GLY A 49 -4.09 -0.27 -21.50
N ARG A 50 -3.35 0.84 -21.32
CA ARG A 50 -3.48 2.05 -22.14
C ARG A 50 -3.50 1.80 -23.66
N ARG A 51 -2.58 0.98 -24.18
CA ARG A 51 -2.53 0.62 -25.62
C ARG A 51 -3.75 -0.16 -26.09
N ARG A 52 -4.33 -1.00 -25.24
CA ARG A 52 -5.52 -1.81 -25.56
C ARG A 52 -6.81 -0.98 -25.52
N VAL A 53 -6.85 0.09 -24.73
CA VAL A 53 -7.97 1.05 -24.75
C VAL A 53 -8.07 1.72 -26.12
N ASP A 54 -6.97 2.31 -26.60
CA ASP A 54 -6.92 2.96 -27.94
C ASP A 54 -7.28 1.97 -29.07
N PHE A 55 -6.83 0.71 -28.96
CA PHE A 55 -7.24 -0.33 -29.92
C PHE A 55 -8.76 -0.55 -29.96
N VAL A 56 -9.42 -0.61 -28.79
CA VAL A 56 -10.88 -0.78 -28.73
C VAL A 56 -11.61 0.45 -29.26
N ASP A 57 -11.14 1.65 -28.89
CA ASP A 57 -11.78 2.91 -29.30
C ASP A 57 -11.70 3.12 -30.81
N ARG A 58 -10.54 2.81 -31.42
CA ARG A 58 -10.39 2.78 -32.88
C ARG A 58 -11.20 1.66 -33.53
N GLY A 59 -11.29 0.50 -32.88
CA GLY A 59 -12.14 -0.61 -33.33
C GLY A 59 -13.61 -0.18 -33.46
N VAL A 60 -14.12 0.60 -32.51
CA VAL A 60 -15.48 1.17 -32.57
C VAL A 60 -15.68 2.10 -33.76
N ILE A 61 -14.67 2.91 -34.11
CA ILE A 61 -14.73 3.78 -35.29
C ILE A 61 -14.81 2.94 -36.56
N HIS A 62 -13.87 2.00 -36.73
CA HIS A 62 -13.79 1.20 -37.95
C HIS A 62 -14.99 0.27 -38.16
N VAL A 63 -15.54 -0.32 -37.09
CA VAL A 63 -16.70 -1.23 -37.20
C VAL A 63 -17.99 -0.49 -37.54
N LYS A 64 -18.11 0.80 -37.18
CA LYS A 64 -19.24 1.64 -37.58
C LYS A 64 -19.18 2.00 -39.06
N GLU A 65 -17.98 2.24 -39.57
CA GLU A 65 -17.74 2.57 -40.97
C GLU A 65 -17.79 1.35 -41.89
N ASN A 66 -17.36 0.18 -41.39
CA ASN A 66 -17.22 -1.04 -42.18
C ASN A 66 -17.84 -2.25 -41.44
N PRO A 67 -19.17 -2.27 -41.23
CA PRO A 67 -19.84 -3.31 -40.46
C PRO A 67 -19.76 -4.71 -41.09
N GLU A 68 -19.45 -4.82 -42.38
CA GLU A 68 -19.30 -6.08 -43.11
C GLU A 68 -18.14 -6.96 -42.62
N TYR A 69 -17.13 -6.36 -41.98
CA TYR A 69 -16.01 -7.10 -41.37
C TYR A 69 -16.34 -7.62 -39.97
N LEU A 70 -17.48 -7.23 -39.40
CA LEU A 70 -17.95 -7.80 -38.14
C LEU A 70 -18.62 -9.14 -38.42
N PRO A 71 -18.12 -10.25 -37.87
CA PRO A 71 -18.75 -11.55 -38.08
C PRO A 71 -20.21 -11.54 -37.63
N SER A 72 -21.10 -12.20 -38.39
CA SER A 72 -22.56 -12.14 -38.17
C SER A 72 -23.02 -12.63 -36.78
N TYR A 73 -22.21 -13.42 -36.09
CA TYR A 73 -22.49 -13.89 -34.72
C TYR A 73 -22.14 -12.85 -33.63
N ARG A 74 -21.54 -11.70 -33.99
CA ARG A 74 -21.20 -10.62 -33.06
C ARG A 74 -22.17 -9.45 -33.24
N PRO A 75 -23.05 -9.21 -32.27
CA PRO A 75 -23.94 -8.04 -32.31
C PRO A 75 -23.12 -6.75 -32.16
N LEU A 76 -23.21 -5.86 -33.16
CA LEU A 76 -22.56 -4.55 -33.13
C LEU A 76 -23.12 -3.68 -31.98
N ASP A 77 -24.42 -3.74 -31.75
CA ASP A 77 -25.10 -2.97 -30.71
C ASP A 77 -24.60 -3.36 -29.31
N GLU A 78 -24.41 -4.65 -29.03
CA GLU A 78 -23.83 -5.10 -27.76
C GLU A 78 -22.38 -4.62 -27.59
N PHE A 79 -21.56 -4.69 -28.64
CA PHE A 79 -20.19 -4.16 -28.56
C PHE A 79 -20.16 -2.66 -28.24
N LEU A 80 -21.05 -1.87 -28.86
CA LEU A 80 -21.17 -0.44 -28.57
C LEU A 80 -21.68 -0.17 -27.15
N LYS A 81 -22.64 -0.96 -26.65
CA LYS A 81 -23.12 -0.90 -25.26
C LYS A 81 -21.99 -1.18 -24.28
N ASP A 82 -21.19 -2.22 -24.52
CA ASP A 82 -20.05 -2.58 -23.65
C ASP A 82 -19.03 -1.46 -23.54
N VAL A 83 -18.66 -0.83 -24.65
CA VAL A 83 -17.69 0.28 -24.65
C VAL A 83 -18.24 1.50 -23.93
N ALA A 84 -19.52 1.84 -24.14
CA ALA A 84 -20.18 2.94 -23.44
C ALA A 84 -20.30 2.66 -21.93
N LEU A 85 -20.66 1.43 -21.55
CA LEU A 85 -20.75 0.97 -20.16
C LEU A 85 -19.40 1.04 -19.47
N ARG A 86 -18.33 0.53 -20.11
CA ARG A 86 -16.95 0.62 -19.62
C ARG A 86 -16.58 2.06 -19.24
N ASP A 87 -16.87 3.01 -20.13
CA ASP A 87 -16.51 4.41 -19.90
C ASP A 87 -17.34 5.03 -18.76
N CYS A 88 -18.61 4.64 -18.63
CA CYS A 88 -19.46 5.02 -17.52
C CYS A 88 -18.92 4.49 -16.18
N LEU A 89 -18.64 3.18 -16.11
CA LEU A 89 -18.11 2.53 -14.91
C LEU A 89 -16.77 3.12 -14.49
N HIS A 90 -15.87 3.44 -15.44
CA HIS A 90 -14.61 4.12 -15.12
C HIS A 90 -14.82 5.53 -14.53
N ARG A 91 -15.84 6.29 -14.97
CA ARG A 91 -16.16 7.59 -14.37
C ARG A 91 -16.66 7.42 -12.93
N ILE A 92 -17.56 6.47 -12.69
CA ILE A 92 -18.09 6.15 -11.35
C ILE A 92 -16.95 5.69 -10.44
N GLN A 93 -16.13 4.75 -10.90
CA GLN A 93 -15.00 4.20 -10.16
C GLN A 93 -14.02 5.30 -9.70
N ARG A 94 -13.72 6.29 -10.54
CA ARG A 94 -12.87 7.42 -10.14
C ARG A 94 -13.46 8.24 -8.99
N ARG A 95 -14.78 8.45 -8.99
CA ARG A 95 -15.47 9.15 -7.89
C ARG A 95 -15.37 8.34 -6.59
N VAL A 96 -15.64 7.04 -6.67
CA VAL A 96 -15.54 6.12 -5.52
C VAL A 96 -14.12 6.07 -4.97
N GLN A 97 -13.11 5.93 -5.83
CA GLN A 97 -11.70 5.91 -5.41
C GLN A 97 -11.26 7.21 -4.72
N SER A 98 -11.75 8.37 -5.18
CA SER A 98 -11.47 9.65 -4.53
C SER A 98 -12.09 9.74 -3.14
N LEU A 99 -13.34 9.30 -2.99
CA LEU A 99 -14.03 9.24 -1.70
C LEU A 99 -13.35 8.25 -0.74
N GLU A 100 -13.06 7.04 -1.23
CA GLU A 100 -12.41 5.97 -0.49
C GLU A 100 -11.03 6.40 0.01
N LYS A 101 -10.24 7.08 -0.83
CA LYS A 101 -8.95 7.65 -0.41
C LYS A 101 -9.13 8.65 0.73
N ARG A 102 -10.06 9.60 0.59
CA ARG A 102 -10.32 10.62 1.63
C ARG A 102 -10.76 9.96 2.94
N LEU A 103 -11.66 8.98 2.86
CA LEU A 103 -12.13 8.22 4.01
C LEU A 103 -10.96 7.51 4.70
N ARG A 104 -10.12 6.80 3.94
CA ARG A 104 -8.93 6.11 4.46
C ARG A 104 -7.95 7.08 5.14
N ASP A 105 -7.68 8.22 4.52
CA ASP A 105 -6.78 9.24 5.07
C ASP A 105 -7.34 9.85 6.37
N THR A 106 -8.66 10.07 6.44
CA THR A 106 -9.36 10.55 7.64
C THR A 106 -9.33 9.50 8.76
N ILE A 107 -9.63 8.24 8.45
CA ILE A 107 -9.56 7.14 9.42
C ILE A 107 -8.16 7.05 10.02
N LEU A 108 -7.13 7.04 9.19
CA LEU A 108 -5.74 7.00 9.65
C LEU A 108 -5.40 8.15 10.60
N LEU A 109 -5.91 9.36 10.32
CA LEU A 109 -5.66 10.51 11.19
C LEU A 109 -6.41 10.38 12.54
N VAL A 110 -7.69 9.99 12.52
CA VAL A 110 -8.49 9.77 13.74
C VAL A 110 -7.85 8.69 14.61
N GLU A 111 -7.42 7.57 14.01
CA GLU A 111 -6.73 6.49 14.72
C GLU A 111 -5.40 6.96 15.33
N ALA A 112 -4.62 7.75 14.60
CA ALA A 112 -3.37 8.30 15.09
C ALA A 112 -3.58 9.24 16.29
N GLU A 113 -4.62 10.08 16.26
CA GLU A 113 -4.97 11.00 17.35
C GLU A 113 -5.48 10.25 18.59
N ALA A 114 -6.34 9.25 18.39
CA ALA A 114 -6.81 8.37 19.46
C ALA A 114 -5.65 7.61 20.12
N PHE A 115 -4.73 7.07 19.31
CA PHE A 115 -3.56 6.36 19.80
C PHE A 115 -2.59 7.29 20.56
N ALA A 116 -2.35 8.49 20.03
CA ALA A 116 -1.50 9.48 20.70
C ALA A 116 -2.07 9.88 22.07
N THR A 117 -3.38 10.14 22.14
CA THR A 117 -4.09 10.45 23.39
C THR A 117 -4.00 9.30 24.38
N THR A 118 -4.23 8.07 23.92
CA THR A 118 -4.12 6.86 24.75
C THR A 118 -2.72 6.68 25.32
N ARG A 119 -1.66 7.00 24.55
CA ARG A 119 -0.27 6.97 25.05
C ARG A 119 0.00 7.99 26.14
N VAL A 120 -0.53 9.21 26.01
CA VAL A 120 -0.41 10.25 27.03
C VAL A 120 -1.13 9.81 28.31
N PHE A 121 -2.36 9.29 28.17
CA PHE A 121 -3.13 8.73 29.28
C PHE A 121 -2.40 7.56 29.97
N TYR A 122 -1.86 6.61 29.21
CA TYR A 122 -1.10 5.50 29.78
C TYR A 122 0.12 5.98 30.59
N ASN A 123 0.84 7.00 30.10
CA ASN A 123 1.95 7.56 30.84
C ASN A 123 1.52 8.27 32.13
N SER A 124 0.39 9.00 32.12
CA SER A 124 -0.13 9.64 33.34
C SER A 124 -0.59 8.60 34.37
N VAL A 125 -1.26 7.54 33.93
CA VAL A 125 -1.65 6.40 34.78
C VAL A 125 -0.42 5.75 35.41
N LYS A 126 0.68 5.54 34.65
CA LYS A 126 1.93 5.01 35.22
C LYS A 126 2.55 5.90 36.29
N VAL A 127 2.43 7.22 36.15
CA VAL A 127 2.89 8.16 37.18
C VAL A 127 2.03 8.05 38.43
N ALA A 128 0.70 8.00 38.27
CA ALA A 128 -0.23 7.83 39.39
C ALA A 128 -0.06 6.48 40.12
N ALA A 129 0.17 5.40 39.38
CA ALA A 129 0.46 4.07 39.92
C ALA A 129 1.72 4.09 40.80
N ARG A 130 2.81 4.74 40.34
CA ARG A 130 4.02 4.94 41.15
C ARG A 130 3.78 5.80 42.40
N GLY A 131 2.76 6.63 42.37
CA GLY A 131 2.30 7.43 43.51
C GLY A 131 1.41 6.66 44.50
N GLY A 132 1.15 5.36 44.26
CA GLY A 132 0.40 4.49 45.18
C GLY A 132 -1.10 4.40 44.91
N SER A 133 -1.59 4.81 43.74
CA SER A 133 -3.00 4.61 43.37
C SER A 133 -3.24 3.17 42.89
N GLU A 134 -4.02 2.40 43.66
CA GLU A 134 -4.38 1.01 43.33
C GLU A 134 -5.14 0.91 41.99
N ASP A 135 -6.10 1.80 41.74
CA ASP A 135 -6.83 1.85 40.46
C ASP A 135 -5.89 2.10 39.27
N ALA A 136 -4.92 3.01 39.44
CA ALA A 136 -3.95 3.30 38.39
C ALA A 136 -3.00 2.11 38.14
N GLU A 137 -2.65 1.33 39.16
CA GLU A 137 -1.89 0.09 38.98
C GLU A 137 -2.64 -0.95 38.14
N LEU A 138 -3.94 -1.13 38.41
CA LEU A 138 -4.80 -2.03 37.63
C LEU A 138 -4.88 -1.60 36.17
N ILE A 139 -5.15 -0.32 35.91
CA ILE A 139 -5.23 0.24 34.54
C ILE A 139 -3.87 0.15 33.83
N ALA A 140 -2.76 0.48 34.50
CA ALA A 140 -1.43 0.38 33.90
C ALA A 140 -1.08 -1.06 33.52
N LYS A 141 -1.43 -2.04 34.35
CA LYS A 141 -1.17 -3.46 34.10
C LYS A 141 -1.94 -3.98 32.91
N ASP A 142 -3.20 -3.57 32.75
CA ASP A 142 -4.04 -3.90 31.60
C ASP A 142 -3.43 -3.37 30.30
N LEU A 143 -3.19 -2.06 30.23
CA LEU A 143 -2.64 -1.40 29.04
C LEU A 143 -1.20 -1.84 28.71
N ALA A 144 -0.41 -2.25 29.72
CA ALA A 144 0.95 -2.74 29.52
C ALA A 144 1.02 -4.02 28.66
N PHE A 145 -0.07 -4.79 28.54
CA PHE A 145 -0.10 -5.97 27.67
C PHE A 145 0.24 -5.64 26.21
N HIS A 146 -0.17 -4.46 25.73
CA HIS A 146 0.10 -3.98 24.37
C HIS A 146 1.56 -3.59 24.10
N TYR A 147 2.40 -3.50 25.14
CA TYR A 147 3.84 -3.17 25.02
C TYR A 147 4.76 -4.37 25.24
N LYS A 148 4.20 -5.55 25.58
CA LYS A 148 5.00 -6.78 25.71
C LYS A 148 5.44 -7.22 24.32
N ARG A 149 6.74 -7.15 24.04
CA ARG A 149 7.30 -7.70 22.80
C ARG A 149 7.05 -9.22 22.77
N PRO A 150 6.63 -9.80 21.63
CA PRO A 150 6.64 -11.25 21.47
C PRO A 150 8.04 -11.76 21.79
N SER A 151 8.16 -12.72 22.71
CA SER A 151 9.44 -13.35 22.96
C SER A 151 9.90 -14.04 21.67
N PRO A 152 11.17 -13.85 21.23
CA PRO A 152 11.67 -14.56 20.06
C PRO A 152 11.56 -16.07 20.30
N PRO A 153 11.21 -16.87 19.28
CA PRO A 153 11.10 -18.32 19.44
C PRO A 153 12.44 -18.88 19.94
N LYS A 154 12.39 -19.67 21.01
CA LYS A 154 13.54 -20.37 21.59
C LYS A 154 14.12 -21.29 20.50
N LYS A 155 15.33 -21.01 19.99
CA LYS A 155 16.06 -21.96 19.14
C LYS A 155 16.19 -23.26 19.91
N LYS A 156 15.68 -24.36 19.36
CA LYS A 156 16.02 -25.71 19.83
C LYS A 156 17.47 -25.96 19.45
N ASP A 157 18.32 -26.22 20.45
CA ASP A 157 19.68 -26.67 20.22
C ASP A 157 19.64 -28.04 19.54
N SER A 158 20.10 -28.09 18.28
CA SER A 158 20.39 -29.35 17.60
C SER A 158 21.80 -29.77 17.97
N THR A 159 21.95 -30.59 19.01
CA THR A 159 23.16 -31.39 19.23
C THR A 159 23.23 -32.48 18.17
N ASN A 160 23.99 -32.25 17.09
CA ASN A 160 24.45 -33.34 16.23
C ASN A 160 25.96 -33.50 16.37
N ASN A 161 26.31 -34.56 17.11
CA ASN A 161 27.59 -35.22 17.12
C ASN A 161 27.74 -36.04 15.83
N THR A 162 28.72 -35.72 14.99
CA THR A 162 29.22 -36.66 13.97
C THR A 162 30.74 -36.58 13.93
N GLY A 163 31.35 -37.73 14.14
CA GLY A 163 32.78 -37.92 14.29
C GLY A 163 33.60 -37.66 13.03
N ASN A 164 34.86 -37.37 13.32
CA ASN A 164 36.04 -37.30 12.45
C ASN A 164 36.41 -38.67 11.85
N THR A 165 36.78 -38.71 10.54
CA THR A 165 38.00 -39.41 10.05
C THR A 165 38.48 -38.87 8.68
N ASN A 166 39.59 -38.12 8.72
CA ASN A 166 40.78 -37.95 7.85
C ASN A 166 40.94 -38.47 6.38
N THR A 167 41.86 -37.75 5.68
CA THR A 167 42.84 -38.12 4.59
C THR A 167 42.41 -37.67 3.17
N THR A 168 43.14 -36.95 2.30
CA THR A 168 44.57 -36.61 2.04
C THR A 168 44.60 -35.40 1.07
N ASP A 169 45.45 -34.38 1.27
CA ASP A 169 46.70 -34.07 0.54
C ASP A 169 46.58 -33.43 -0.86
N SER A 170 47.05 -32.18 -1.02
CA SER A 170 48.25 -31.82 -1.81
C SER A 170 48.37 -30.30 -2.11
N GLY A 171 49.46 -29.71 -1.59
CA GLY A 171 50.31 -28.62 -2.12
C GLY A 171 49.72 -27.23 -2.43
N ASN A 172 50.44 -26.11 -2.38
CA ASN A 172 51.76 -25.69 -1.90
C ASN A 172 51.76 -24.13 -1.99
N THR A 173 52.70 -23.53 -1.25
CA THR A 173 53.17 -22.15 -1.04
C THR A 173 53.08 -21.16 -2.22
N THR A 174 53.11 -19.82 -2.10
CA THR A 174 53.97 -18.92 -1.29
C THR A 174 53.42 -17.49 -1.27
N ASP A 175 53.79 -16.81 -0.19
CA ASP A 175 53.85 -15.38 0.10
C ASP A 175 54.55 -14.51 -0.99
N THR A 176 54.07 -13.29 -1.24
CA THR A 176 54.91 -12.07 -1.35
C THR A 176 54.11 -10.78 -1.59
N THR A 177 54.48 -9.80 -0.77
CA THR A 177 54.24 -8.35 -0.77
C THR A 177 54.68 -7.63 -2.06
N ASN A 178 54.01 -6.51 -2.45
CA ASN A 178 54.66 -5.19 -2.47
C ASN A 178 53.73 -4.00 -2.75
N THR A 179 54.25 -2.83 -2.40
CA THR A 179 53.66 -1.51 -2.13
C THR A 179 53.92 -0.51 -3.27
N THR A 180 52.99 0.46 -3.43
CA THR A 180 53.10 1.84 -4.01
C THR A 180 53.75 2.10 -5.39
N ASP A 181 53.09 2.91 -6.22
CA ASP A 181 53.58 4.30 -6.48
C ASP A 181 52.52 5.22 -7.11
N THR A 182 52.77 6.52 -6.95
CA THR A 182 51.99 7.75 -7.14
C THR A 182 52.23 8.37 -8.52
N THR A 183 51.27 9.12 -9.08
CA THR A 183 51.57 10.36 -9.82
C THR A 183 50.44 11.39 -9.72
N ASP A 184 50.82 12.59 -9.27
CA ASP A 184 50.12 13.87 -9.37
C ASP A 184 49.97 14.33 -10.82
N ASN A 185 48.93 15.12 -11.11
CA ASN A 185 49.04 16.22 -12.08
C ASN A 185 48.04 17.35 -11.77
N THR A 186 48.60 18.49 -11.36
CA THR A 186 48.00 19.83 -11.26
C THR A 186 48.00 20.54 -12.60
N ASN A 187 46.93 21.26 -12.96
CA ASN A 187 47.09 22.56 -13.63
C ASN A 187 45.90 23.52 -13.43
N SER A 188 46.24 24.79 -13.20
CA SER A 188 45.38 25.95 -12.97
C SER A 188 45.26 26.82 -14.24
N ASN A 189 44.50 27.91 -14.13
CA ASN A 189 44.41 29.10 -15.02
C ASN A 189 43.33 29.03 -16.12
N THR A 190 42.52 30.06 -16.45
CA THR A 190 42.52 31.51 -16.16
C THR A 190 41.14 32.06 -16.55
N ASN A 191 40.68 33.12 -15.88
CA ASN A 191 39.53 33.94 -16.30
C ASN A 191 39.92 34.87 -17.47
N PRO A 192 38.95 35.40 -18.23
CA PRO A 192 38.93 36.86 -18.36
C PRO A 192 37.54 37.49 -18.23
N ASP A 193 37.57 38.67 -17.62
CA ASP A 193 36.58 39.73 -17.57
C ASP A 193 36.49 40.46 -18.93
N THR A 194 35.47 41.31 -19.11
CA THR A 194 35.32 42.50 -19.99
C THR A 194 34.04 42.53 -20.85
N THR A 195 33.01 43.18 -20.29
CA THR A 195 32.34 44.41 -20.78
C THR A 195 31.75 44.50 -22.19
N GLN A 196 30.45 44.78 -22.27
CA GLN A 196 29.87 46.10 -22.63
C GLN A 196 28.46 46.24 -22.04
#